data_AF-A0A8J3I296-F1
#
_entry.id   AF-A0A8J3I296-F1
#
_cell.length_a   1.000
_cell.length_b   1.000
_cell.length_c   1.000
_cell.angle_alpha   90.00
_cell.angle_beta   90.00
_cell.angle_gamma   90.00
#
_symmetry.space_group_name_H-M   'P 1'
#
loop_
_entity.id
_entity.type
_entity.pdbx_description
1 polymer ?
#
loop_
_entity_poly.entity_id
_entity_poly.type
_entity_poly.pdbx_seq_one_letter_code
_entity_poly.pdbx_strand_id
1 'polypeptide(L)'
;MKVIPSDQHITYQLQHRKCGKEACSTCRNGPGHGPYWYAYWREGSRLRSGYVGKVHPHLQQITDEQARVEERHASSHQSRLASSRAR
;
A
#
# COMPACT_ATOMS: atom_id res chain seq x y z
N MET A 1 15.32 1.75 1.96
CA MET A 1 14.35 0.64 1.72
C MET A 1 14.86 -0.23 0.58
N LYS A 2 14.55 -1.54 0.58
CA LYS A 2 14.80 -2.38 -0.61
C LYS A 2 13.77 -2.04 -1.68
N VAL A 3 14.23 -1.87 -2.92
CA VAL A 3 13.36 -1.76 -4.09
C VAL A 3 12.75 -3.14 -4.36
N ILE A 4 11.43 -3.20 -4.47
CA ILE A 4 10.69 -4.42 -4.80
C ILE A 4 10.63 -4.51 -6.33
N PRO A 5 11.11 -5.60 -6.96
CA PRO A 5 11.09 -5.72 -8.41
C PRO A 5 9.65 -5.84 -8.92
N SER A 6 9.37 -5.20 -10.06
CA SER A 6 8.06 -5.26 -10.73
C SER A 6 7.98 -6.32 -11.83
N ASP A 7 9.12 -6.88 -12.24
CA ASP A 7 9.29 -7.83 -13.34
C ASP A 7 9.40 -9.30 -12.87
N GLN A 8 9.16 -9.56 -11.58
CA GLN A 8 9.30 -10.88 -10.96
C GLN A 8 8.00 -11.31 -10.26
N HIS A 9 7.89 -12.62 -10.01
CA HIS A 9 6.81 -13.13 -9.17
C HIS A 9 7.03 -12.73 -7.70
N ILE A 10 6.09 -11.92 -7.18
CA ILE A 10 6.11 -11.43 -5.80
C ILE A 10 5.01 -12.11 -4.99
N THR A 11 5.38 -12.67 -3.84
CA THR A 11 4.41 -13.11 -2.83
C THR A 11 4.32 -12.07 -1.72
N TYR A 12 3.09 -11.69 -1.38
CA TYR A 12 2.83 -10.75 -0.28
C TYR A 12 2.32 -11.50 0.95
N GLN A 13 2.83 -11.13 2.13
CA GLN A 13 2.39 -11.71 3.40
C GLN A 13 2.28 -10.64 4.49
N LEU A 14 1.23 -10.74 5.31
CA LEU A 14 1.07 -9.96 6.54
C LEU A 14 1.98 -10.49 7.66
N GLN A 15 2.72 -9.61 8.30
CA GLN A 15 3.64 -9.96 9.39
C GLN A 15 3.62 -8.94 10.53
N HIS A 16 3.70 -9.44 11.76
CA HIS A 16 3.96 -8.62 12.94
C HIS A 16 5.47 -8.51 13.22
N ARG A 17 5.92 -7.39 13.78
CA ARG A 17 7.32 -7.13 14.13
C ARG A 17 7.48 -6.73 15.58
N LYS A 18 8.44 -7.35 16.27
CA LYS A 18 8.86 -6.93 17.60
C LYS A 18 9.78 -5.73 17.47
N CYS A 19 9.57 -4.68 18.26
CA CYS A 19 10.39 -3.46 18.21
C CYS A 19 11.67 -3.53 19.06
N GLY A 20 11.85 -4.60 19.85
CA GLY A 20 13.01 -4.80 20.72
C GLY A 20 13.02 -3.96 22.02
N LYS A 21 12.06 -3.04 22.20
CA LYS A 21 11.96 -2.24 23.43
C LYS A 21 11.37 -3.07 24.57
N GLU A 22 12.10 -3.21 25.67
CA GLU A 22 11.67 -3.98 26.86
C GLU A 22 10.33 -3.48 27.42
N ALA A 23 10.14 -2.15 27.45
CA ALA A 23 8.92 -1.53 27.96
C ALA A 23 7.69 -1.70 27.05
N CYS A 24 7.84 -2.16 25.81
CA CYS A 24 6.73 -2.21 24.85
C CYS A 24 5.70 -3.31 25.19
N SER A 25 4.55 -2.91 25.74
CA SER A 25 3.44 -3.81 26.09
C SER A 25 2.87 -4.54 24.87
N THR A 26 2.73 -3.88 23.72
CA THR A 26 2.28 -4.49 22.46
C THR A 26 3.18 -5.65 22.03
N CYS A 27 4.49 -5.52 22.23
CA CYS A 27 5.45 -6.57 21.91
C CYS A 27 5.55 -7.65 22.99
N ARG A 28 5.41 -7.29 24.26
CA ARG A 28 5.50 -8.23 25.39
C ARG A 28 4.27 -9.11 25.53
N ASN A 29 3.08 -8.53 25.39
CA ASN A 29 1.81 -9.20 25.64
C ASN A 29 1.10 -9.68 24.36
N GLY A 30 1.61 -9.30 23.19
CA GLY A 30 0.97 -9.56 21.91
C GLY A 30 1.93 -9.99 20.81
N PRO A 31 1.44 -10.18 19.57
CA PRO A 31 2.25 -10.65 18.45
C PRO A 31 3.34 -9.64 18.01
N GLY A 32 3.25 -8.38 18.43
CA GLY A 32 4.12 -7.29 18.01
C GLY A 32 3.37 -6.22 17.22
N HIS A 33 4.09 -5.26 16.65
CA HIS A 33 3.51 -4.20 15.84
C HIS A 33 3.11 -4.73 14.46
N GLY A 34 1.92 -4.36 13.99
CA GLY A 34 1.39 -4.76 12.70
C GLY A 34 -0.05 -5.26 12.81
N PRO A 35 -0.51 -6.08 11.85
CA PRO A 35 0.31 -6.67 10.79
C PRO A 35 0.69 -5.66 9.70
N TYR A 36 1.85 -5.85 9.10
CA TYR A 36 2.32 -5.11 7.92
C TYR A 36 2.54 -6.04 6.75
N TRP A 37 2.32 -5.54 5.53
CA TRP A 37 2.67 -6.24 4.31
C TRP A 37 4.18 -6.27 4.08
N TYR A 38 4.66 -7.46 3.76
CA TYR A 38 5.99 -7.72 3.24
C TYR A 38 5.88 -8.42 1.89
N ALA A 39 6.75 -8.02 0.96
CA ALA A 39 6.96 -8.66 -0.32
C ALA A 39 8.09 -9.69 -0.21
N TYR A 40 7.96 -10.79 -0.95
CA TYR A 40 8.93 -11.88 -1.04
C TYR A 40 9.20 -12.23 -2.50
N TRP A 41 10.48 -12.31 -2.88
CA TRP A 41 10.91 -12.66 -4.24
C TRP A 41 12.26 -13.39 -4.22
N ARG A 42 12.61 -14.04 -5.33
CA ARG A 42 13.89 -14.75 -5.48
C ARG A 42 14.88 -13.88 -6.24
N GLU A 43 16.07 -13.69 -5.69
CA GLU A 43 17.22 -13.11 -6.40
C GLU A 43 18.28 -14.20 -6.54
N GLY A 44 18.29 -14.87 -7.69
CA GLY A 44 19.03 -16.12 -7.89
C GLY A 44 18.59 -17.20 -6.89
N SER A 45 19.53 -17.76 -6.14
CA SER A 45 19.25 -18.77 -5.11
C SER A 45 18.71 -18.18 -3.80
N ARG A 46 18.74 -16.86 -3.61
CA ARG A 46 18.43 -16.20 -2.33
C ARG A 46 16.99 -15.72 -2.29
N LEU A 47 16.27 -16.04 -1.21
CA LEU A 47 14.99 -15.40 -0.91
C LEU A 47 15.24 -13.99 -0.36
N ARG A 48 14.62 -13.00 -0.99
CA ARG A 48 14.63 -11.60 -0.56
C ARG A 48 13.26 -11.21 -0.03
N SER A 49 13.27 -10.22 0.84
CA SER A 49 12.06 -9.60 1.37
C SER A 49 12.18 -8.08 1.41
N GLY A 50 11.03 -7.41 1.33
CA GLY A 50 10.91 -5.95 1.35
C GLY A 50 9.68 -5.51 2.13
N TYR A 51 9.79 -4.40 2.87
CA TYR A 51 8.66 -3.81 3.59
C TYR A 51 7.77 -3.04 2.63
N VAL A 52 6.47 -3.27 2.69
CA VAL A 52 5.48 -2.59 1.86
C VAL A 52 4.74 -1.52 2.66
N GLY A 53 4.16 -1.89 3.81
CA GLY A 53 3.37 -0.96 4.61
C GLY A 53 2.11 -1.59 5.19
N LYS A 54 1.08 -0.77 5.41
CA LYS A 54 -0.21 -1.21 5.98
C LYS A 54 -1.20 -1.70 4.92
N VAL A 55 -1.08 -1.21 3.70
CA VAL A 55 -2.01 -1.48 2.60
C VAL A 55 -1.35 -2.45 1.61
N HIS A 56 -2.11 -3.39 1.09
CA HIS A 56 -1.63 -4.30 0.06
C HIS A 56 -1.45 -3.52 -1.25
N PRO A 57 -0.39 -3.73 -2.05
CA PRO A 57 -0.15 -2.92 -3.25
C PRO A 57 -1.31 -2.93 -4.24
N HIS A 58 -1.98 -4.07 -4.42
CA HIS A 58 -3.15 -4.17 -5.29
C HIS A 58 -4.34 -3.32 -4.80
N LEU A 59 -4.55 -3.24 -3.49
CA LEU A 59 -5.62 -2.40 -2.93
C LEU A 59 -5.29 -0.92 -3.09
N GLN A 60 -4.02 -0.55 -2.95
CA GLN A 60 -3.57 0.82 -3.17
C GLN A 60 -3.76 1.26 -4.63
N GLN A 61 -3.49 0.38 -5.60
CA GLN A 61 -3.73 0.65 -7.02
C GLN A 61 -5.21 0.90 -7.31
N ILE A 62 -6.11 0.10 -6.73
CA ILE A 62 -7.56 0.26 -6.91
C ILE A 62 -8.02 1.62 -6.36
N THR A 63 -7.57 2.00 -5.16
CA THR A 63 -7.96 3.28 -4.56
C THR A 63 -7.46 4.47 -5.38
N ASP A 64 -6.24 4.39 -5.89
CA ASP A 64 -5.64 5.46 -6.70
C ASP A 64 -6.37 5.59 -8.05
N GLU A 65 -6.78 4.47 -8.65
CA GLU A 65 -7.54 4.48 -9.90
C GLU A 65 -8.94 5.06 -9.71
N GLN A 66 -9.64 4.65 -8.65
CA GLN A 66 -10.98 5.18 -8.31
C GLN A 66 -10.94 6.69 -8.07
N ALA A 67 -10.00 7.18 -7.26
CA ALA A 67 -9.83 8.61 -7.01
C ALA A 67 -9.60 9.40 -8.31
N ARG A 68 -8.76 8.88 -9.22
CA ARG A 68 -8.51 9.53 -10.53
C ARG A 68 -9.76 9.54 -11.43
N VAL A 69 -10.62 8.53 -11.36
CA VAL A 69 -11.87 8.50 -12.12
C VAL A 69 -12.85 9.52 -11.52
N GLU A 70 -13.02 9.55 -10.20
CA GLU A 70 -13.89 10.50 -9.51
C GLU A 70 -13.49 11.95 -9.79
N GLU A 71 -12.19 12.28 -9.72
CA GLU A 71 -11.68 13.62 -10.07
C GLU A 71 -11.99 14.02 -11.52
N ARG A 72 -11.82 13.09 -12.47
CA ARG A 72 -12.17 13.33 -13.89
C ARG A 72 -13.66 13.57 -14.07
N HIS A 73 -14.51 12.79 -13.41
CA HIS A 73 -15.96 12.97 -13.48
C HIS A 73 -16.41 14.28 -12.81
N ALA A 74 -15.87 14.61 -11.64
CA ALA A 74 -16.17 15.86 -10.93
C ALA A 74 -15.76 17.09 -11.75
N SER A 75 -14.58 17.05 -12.38
CA SER A 75 -14.09 18.12 -13.26
C SER A 75 -14.96 18.28 -14.52
N SER A 76 -15.47 17.17 -15.07
CA SER A 76 -16.41 17.19 -16.20
C SER A 76 -17.80 17.70 -15.82
N HIS A 77 -18.25 17.46 -14.58
CA HIS A 77 -19.52 18.00 -14.07
C HIS A 77 -19.43 19.50 -13.77
N GLN A 78 -18.32 19.98 -13.19
CA GLN A 78 -18.09 21.41 -12.93
C GLN A 78 -18.05 22.25 -14.22
N SER A 79 -17.41 21.77 -15.29
CA SER A 79 -17.33 22.51 -16.55
C SER A 79 -18.70 22.69 -17.24
N ARG A 80 -19.59 21.71 -17.12
CA ARG A 80 -20.97 21.78 -17.64
C ARG A 80 -21.83 22.79 -16.89
N LEU A 81 -21.72 22.84 -15.55
CA LEU A 81 -22.46 23.80 -14.72
C LEU A 81 -21.92 25.24 -14.83
N ALA A 82 -20.62 25.41 -15.05
CA ALA A 82 -20.03 26.73 -15.30
C ALA A 82 -20.48 27.31 -16.66
N SER A 83 -20.60 26.47 -17.69
CA SER A 83 -21.04 26.87 -19.03
C SER A 83 -22.53 27.21 -19.11
N SER A 84 -23.37 26.70 -18.20
CA SER A 84 -24.81 27.00 -18.16
C SER A 84 -25.15 28.32 -17.45
N ARG A 85 -24.24 28.84 -16.62
CA ARG A 85 -24.40 30.11 -15.89
C ARG A 85 -23.92 31.35 -16.65
N ALA A 86 -23.24 31.18 -17.78
CA ALA A 86 -22.71 32.27 -18.61
C ALA A 86 -23.67 32.69 -19.75
N ARG A 87 -24.95 32.34 -19.66
CA ARG A 87 -26.03 32.74 -20.58
C ARG A 87 -27.06 33.60 -19.87
#